data_AF-A7I9C3-F1
#
_entry.id   AF-A7I9C3-F1
#
_cell.length_a   1.000
_cell.length_b   1.000
_cell.length_c   1.000
_cell.angle_alpha   90.00
_cell.angle_beta   90.00
_cell.angle_gamma   90.00
#
_symmetry.space_group_name_H-M   'P 1'
#
loop_
_entity.id
_entity.type
_entity.pdbx_description
1 polymer ?
#
loop_
_entity_poly.entity_id
_entity_poly.type
_entity_poly.pdbx_seq_one_letter_code
_entity_poly.pdbx_strand_id
1 'polypeptide(L)'
;MPAREPAVPFFIPFVVYLSEVFKVPPHDALFRFTTVHADRIYRSLLPELKDEVNPRSVATCWVEEANTLVLRIEAQDLAALRAALNMFLRLVSIAEEMQQIA
;
A
#
# COMPACT_ATOMS: atom_id res chain seq x y z
N MET A 1 -21.68 42.80 -9.20
CA MET A 1 -22.50 41.58 -9.36
C MET A 1 -22.00 40.55 -8.36
N PRO A 2 -22.77 40.10 -7.35
CA PRO A 2 -22.34 38.95 -6.56
C PRO A 2 -22.70 37.66 -7.29
N ALA A 3 -21.72 36.76 -7.42
CA ALA A 3 -21.89 35.44 -8.03
C ALA A 3 -22.80 34.57 -7.13
N ARG A 4 -23.74 33.87 -7.75
CA ARG A 4 -24.64 32.90 -7.11
C ARG A 4 -23.85 31.70 -6.60
N GLU A 5 -23.93 31.40 -5.31
CA GLU A 5 -23.51 30.11 -4.74
C GLU A 5 -24.39 28.98 -5.28
N PRO A 6 -23.84 27.86 -5.77
CA PRO A 6 -24.62 26.65 -5.96
C PRO A 6 -24.46 25.71 -4.75
N ALA A 7 -25.61 25.48 -4.12
CA ALA A 7 -26.03 24.39 -3.25
C ALA A 7 -25.03 23.27 -2.90
N VAL A 8 -24.80 23.09 -1.60
CA VAL A 8 -24.20 21.90 -0.99
C VAL A 8 -25.18 20.71 -1.05
N PRO A 9 -24.79 19.52 -1.56
CA PRO A 9 -25.57 18.32 -1.36
C PRO A 9 -25.01 17.48 -0.19
N PHE A 10 -25.87 17.30 0.80
CA PHE A 10 -26.18 16.03 1.47
C PHE A 10 -25.02 15.19 2.06
N PHE A 11 -25.02 15.17 3.39
CA PHE A 11 -24.37 14.27 4.36
C PHE A 11 -23.96 12.87 3.83
N ILE A 12 -22.66 12.61 3.72
CA ILE A 12 -22.06 11.27 3.61
C ILE A 12 -21.24 11.04 4.90
N PRO A 13 -21.54 10.02 5.73
CA PRO A 13 -20.86 9.83 7.00
C PRO A 13 -19.65 8.91 6.83
N PHE A 14 -18.60 9.37 6.14
CA PHE A 14 -17.19 8.93 6.35
C PHE A 14 -16.26 9.71 5.41
N VAL A 15 -16.09 11.02 5.66
CA VAL A 15 -15.00 11.78 5.02
C VAL A 15 -14.12 12.30 6.14
N VAL A 16 -13.01 11.61 6.37
CA VAL A 16 -11.90 12.14 7.15
C VAL A 16 -11.35 13.32 6.37
N TYR A 17 -11.63 14.53 6.85
CA TYR A 17 -11.01 15.76 6.37
C TYR A 17 -9.58 15.81 6.93
N LEU A 18 -8.59 15.42 6.14
CA LEU A 18 -7.20 15.78 6.40
C LEU A 18 -6.70 16.57 5.21
N SER A 19 -6.78 17.89 5.36
CA SER A 19 -6.15 18.89 4.51
C SER A 19 -4.64 18.86 4.74
N GLU A 20 -3.97 17.84 4.23
CA GLU A 20 -2.60 17.98 3.75
C GLU A 20 -2.65 17.69 2.26
N VAL A 21 -2.00 18.55 1.46
CA VAL A 21 -1.74 18.27 0.07
C VAL A 21 -0.88 17.00 0.05
N PHE A 22 -1.52 15.82 0.03
CA PHE A 22 -0.87 14.55 -0.23
C PHE A 22 -0.29 14.70 -1.63
N LYS A 23 0.99 15.06 -1.67
CA LYS A 23 1.80 14.93 -2.86
C LYS A 23 1.87 13.43 -3.12
N VAL A 24 0.86 12.91 -3.82
CA VAL A 24 0.87 11.53 -4.32
C VAL A 24 2.23 11.37 -4.98
N PRO A 25 3.11 10.50 -4.48
CA PRO A 25 4.37 10.25 -5.16
C PRO A 25 4.00 9.88 -6.60
N PRO A 26 4.66 10.43 -7.65
CA PRO A 26 4.18 10.32 -9.03
C PRO A 26 4.04 8.87 -9.53
N HIS A 27 4.53 7.90 -8.75
CA HIS A 27 4.48 6.48 -9.07
C HIS A 27 3.90 5.69 -7.89
N ASP A 28 2.84 4.94 -8.19
CA ASP A 28 2.14 4.04 -7.28
C ASP A 28 2.01 2.67 -7.99
N ALA A 29 2.13 1.59 -7.22
CA ALA A 29 1.78 0.26 -7.67
C ALA A 29 1.07 -0.52 -6.55
N LEU A 30 -0.01 -1.21 -6.92
CA LEU A 30 -0.85 -1.97 -6.01
C LEU A 30 -0.95 -3.42 -6.49
N PHE A 31 -0.56 -4.35 -5.63
CA PHE A 31 -0.60 -5.79 -5.88
C PHE A 31 -1.53 -6.47 -4.91
N ARG A 32 -2.30 -7.44 -5.41
CA ARG A 32 -3.16 -8.32 -4.63
C ARG A 32 -2.75 -9.75 -4.87
N PHE A 33 -2.41 -10.46 -3.79
CA PHE A 33 -2.05 -11.87 -3.82
C PHE A 33 -3.12 -12.66 -3.09
N THR A 34 -3.83 -13.53 -3.83
CA THR A 34 -4.84 -14.41 -3.24
C THR A 34 -4.18 -15.72 -2.83
N THR A 35 -4.11 -15.97 -1.52
CA THR A 35 -3.47 -17.15 -0.94
C THR A 35 -4.06 -17.43 0.45
N VAL A 36 -4.18 -18.71 0.81
CA VAL A 36 -4.59 -19.12 2.17
C VAL A 36 -3.56 -18.75 3.23
N HIS A 37 -2.35 -18.34 2.81
CA HIS A 37 -1.25 -17.98 3.69
C HIS A 37 -1.07 -16.47 3.87
N ALA A 38 -2.03 -15.64 3.46
CA ALA A 38 -1.90 -14.19 3.44
C ALA A 38 -1.47 -13.58 4.79
N ASP A 39 -2.09 -13.99 5.91
CA ASP A 39 -1.71 -13.52 7.25
C ASP A 39 -0.27 -13.92 7.62
N ARG A 40 0.17 -15.13 7.26
CA ARG A 40 1.54 -15.59 7.56
C ARG A 40 2.57 -14.82 6.76
N ILE A 41 2.31 -14.56 5.48
CA ILE A 41 3.18 -13.75 4.63
C ILE A 41 3.24 -12.32 5.15
N TYR A 42 2.09 -11.73 5.48
CA TYR A 42 2.03 -10.39 6.07
C TYR A 42 2.92 -10.27 7.31
N ARG A 43 2.82 -11.23 8.25
CA ARG A 43 3.65 -11.23 9.46
C ARG A 43 5.14 -11.34 9.17
N SER A 44 5.52 -12.11 8.15
CA SER A 44 6.92 -12.22 7.71
C SER A 44 7.47 -10.92 7.11
N LEU A 45 6.61 -10.08 6.53
CA LEU A 45 7.00 -8.79 5.95
C LEU A 45 7.06 -7.65 6.98
N LEU A 46 6.41 -7.79 8.14
CA LEU A 46 6.35 -6.74 9.17
C LEU A 46 7.70 -6.15 9.61
N PRO A 47 8.79 -6.93 9.77
CA PRO A 47 10.09 -6.36 10.13
C PRO A 47 10.58 -5.37 9.08
N GLU A 48 10.52 -5.77 7.80
CA GLU A 48 10.99 -4.94 6.67
C GLU A 48 10.11 -3.69 6.50
N LEU A 49 8.80 -3.80 6.72
CA LEU A 49 7.89 -2.65 6.66
C LEU A 49 8.11 -1.62 7.78
N LYS A 50 8.66 -2.05 8.93
CA LYS A 50 8.98 -1.17 10.06
C LYS A 50 10.37 -0.55 9.95
N ASP A 51 11.30 -1.30 9.37
CA ASP A 51 12.69 -0.88 9.20
C ASP A 51 12.90 -0.07 7.91
N GLU A 52 11.93 -0.04 6.99
CA GLU A 52 12.00 0.75 5.77
C GLU A 52 11.88 2.26 6.06
N VAL A 53 13.01 2.87 6.43
CA VAL A 53 13.22 4.31 6.42
C VAL A 53 13.81 4.72 5.08
N ASN A 54 13.12 4.41 3.97
CA ASN A 54 13.54 4.89 2.65
C ASN A 54 12.90 6.26 2.39
N PRO A 55 13.70 7.35 2.25
CA PRO A 55 13.13 8.68 2.02
C PRO A 55 12.43 8.82 0.66
N ARG A 56 12.58 7.86 -0.26
CA ARG A 56 12.08 7.93 -1.64
C ARG A 56 11.01 6.92 -2.02
N SER A 57 10.69 5.97 -1.14
CA SER A 57 9.59 5.01 -1.33
C SER A 57 8.97 4.62 0.01
N VAL A 58 7.67 4.33 -0.01
CA VAL A 58 6.92 3.85 1.15
C VAL A 58 6.15 2.61 0.72
N ALA A 59 6.38 1.49 1.41
CA ALA A 59 5.57 0.29 1.26
C ALA A 59 4.52 0.21 2.37
N THR A 60 3.28 -0.10 2.00
CA THR A 60 2.19 -0.38 2.92
C THR A 60 1.63 -1.76 2.58
N CYS A 61 1.37 -2.57 3.60
CA CYS A 61 0.84 -3.91 3.42
C CYS A 61 -0.27 -4.20 4.43
N TRP A 62 -1.31 -4.90 3.99
CA TRP A 62 -2.44 -5.32 4.82
C TRP A 62 -3.09 -6.58 4.25
N VAL A 63 -3.96 -7.21 5.04
CA VAL A 63 -4.73 -8.38 4.62
C VAL A 63 -6.21 -7.98 4.46
N GLU A 64 -6.77 -8.25 3.29
CA GLU A 64 -8.20 -8.17 2.97
C GLU A 64 -8.82 -9.57 3.06
N GLU A 65 -10.04 -9.68 3.59
CA GLU A 65 -10.89 -10.88 3.52
C GLU A 65 -10.19 -12.22 3.88
N ALA A 66 -9.26 -12.18 4.84
CA ALA A 66 -8.43 -13.28 5.35
C ALA A 66 -7.45 -13.95 4.37
N ASN A 67 -7.73 -13.94 3.06
CA ASN A 67 -6.94 -14.67 2.05
C ASN A 67 -6.34 -13.77 0.97
N THR A 68 -6.40 -12.45 1.13
CA THR A 68 -5.83 -11.52 0.16
C THR A 68 -4.80 -10.64 0.82
N LEU A 69 -3.53 -10.84 0.47
CA LEU A 69 -2.46 -9.92 0.85
C LEU A 69 -2.44 -8.76 -0.13
N VAL A 70 -2.49 -7.54 0.37
CA VAL A 70 -2.37 -6.33 -0.44
C VAL A 70 -1.05 -5.64 -0.12
N LEU A 71 -0.30 -5.33 -1.17
CA LEU A 71 0.95 -4.57 -1.11
C LEU A 71 0.80 -3.34 -1.98
N ARG A 72 0.94 -2.16 -1.37
CA ARG A 72 1.00 -0.87 -2.05
C ARG A 72 2.39 -0.29 -1.90
N ILE A 73 2.97 0.19 -3.00
CA ILE A 73 4.25 0.89 -2.98
C ILE A 73 4.08 2.24 -3.66
N GLU A 74 4.41 3.29 -2.93
CA GLU A 74 4.42 4.66 -3.42
C GLU A 74 5.87 5.15 -3.49
N ALA A 75 6.28 5.79 -4.58
CA ALA A 75 7.67 6.22 -4.77
C ALA A 75 7.81 7.54 -5.54
N GLN A 76 8.89 8.27 -5.25
CA GLN A 76 9.16 9.59 -5.85
C GLN A 76 9.60 9.53 -7.32
N ASP A 77 10.16 8.40 -7.74
CA ASP A 77 10.68 8.18 -9.09
C ASP A 77 10.58 6.70 -9.50
N LEU A 78 10.59 6.41 -10.80
CA LEU A 78 10.46 5.04 -11.31
C LEU A 78 11.60 4.11 -10.86
N ALA A 79 12.80 4.63 -10.60
CA ALA A 79 13.92 3.81 -10.15
C ALA A 79 13.74 3.37 -8.69
N ALA A 80 13.25 4.27 -7.83
CA ALA A 80 12.85 3.97 -6.46
C ALA A 80 11.68 2.97 -6.43
N LEU A 81 10.65 3.16 -7.28
CA LEU A 81 9.54 2.21 -7.40
C LEU A 81 10.05 0.81 -7.78
N ARG A 82 10.89 0.72 -8.83
CA ARG A 82 11.45 -0.57 -9.28
C ARG A 82 12.29 -1.24 -8.20
N ALA A 83 13.09 -0.48 -7.46
CA ALA A 83 13.90 -1.01 -6.37
C ALA A 83 13.03 -1.59 -5.26
N ALA A 84 12.03 -0.83 -4.79
CA ALA A 84 11.10 -1.27 -3.76
C ALA A 84 10.29 -2.50 -4.23
N LEU A 85 9.74 -2.48 -5.45
CA LEU A 85 9.03 -3.62 -6.03
C LEU A 85 9.89 -4.88 -6.07
N ASN A 86 11.12 -4.77 -6.57
CA ASN A 86 12.01 -5.93 -6.65
C ASN A 86 12.34 -6.51 -5.27
N MET A 87 12.44 -5.66 -4.24
CA MET A 87 12.63 -6.12 -2.87
C MET A 87 11.37 -6.82 -2.34
N PHE A 88 10.22 -6.13 -2.32
CA PHE A 88 9.02 -6.67 -1.69
C PHE A 88 8.42 -7.85 -2.44
N LEU A 89 8.40 -7.85 -3.77
CA LEU A 89 7.89 -8.99 -4.54
C LEU A 89 8.74 -10.23 -4.29
N ARG A 90 10.07 -10.08 -4.15
CA ARG A 90 10.95 -11.19 -3.78
C ARG A 90 10.67 -11.71 -2.38
N LEU A 91 10.46 -10.82 -1.41
CA LEU A 91 10.12 -11.21 -0.04
C LEU A 91 8.78 -11.97 0.01
N VAL A 92 7.77 -11.48 -0.70
CA VAL A 92 6.47 -12.16 -0.83
C VAL A 92 6.64 -13.55 -1.42
N SER A 93 7.37 -13.70 -2.53
CA SER A 93 7.61 -15.00 -3.16
C SER A 93 8.32 -15.98 -2.22
N ILE A 94 9.39 -15.54 -1.55
CA ILE A 94 10.11 -16.38 -0.58
C ILE A 94 9.21 -16.77 0.58
N ALA A 95 8.44 -15.82 1.13
CA ALA A 95 7.56 -16.08 2.25
C ALA A 95 6.45 -17.10 1.92
N GLU A 96 5.89 -17.07 0.71
CA GLU A 96 4.94 -18.05 0.18
C GLU A 96 5.61 -19.43 0.00
N GLU A 97 6.79 -19.49 -0.62
CA GLU A 97 7.54 -20.74 -0.79
C GLU A 97 7.83 -21.44 0.56
N MET A 98 8.17 -20.67 1.60
CA MET A 98 8.41 -21.22 2.93
C MET A 98 7.17 -21.86 3.56
N GLN A 99 5.96 -21.49 3.14
CA GLN A 99 4.72 -22.11 3.64
C GLN A 99 4.49 -23.51 3.06
N GLN A 100 5.09 -23.82 1.91
CA GLN A 100 4.93 -25.10 1.22
C GLN A 100 5.86 -26.19 1.79
N ILE A 101 6.85 -25.79 2.60
CA ILE A 101 7.85 -26.68 3.21
C ILE A 101 7.42 -27.08 4.64
N ALA A 102 6.45 -26.38 5.22
CA ALA A 102 6.02 -26.50 6.62
C ALA A 102 4.92 -27.54 6.86
#